data_AF-A0A941PLZ7-F1
#
_entry.id   AF-A0A941PLZ7-F1
#
_cell.length_a   1.000
_cell.length_b   1.000
_cell.length_c   1.000
_cell.angle_alpha   90.00
_cell.angle_beta   90.00
_cell.angle_gamma   90.00
#
_symmetry.space_group_name_H-M   'P 1'
#
loop_
_entity.id
_entity.type
_entity.pdbx_description
1 polymer ?
#
loop_
_entity_poly.entity_id
_entity_poly.type
_entity_poly.pdbx_seq_one_letter_code
_entity_poly.pdbx_strand_id
1 'polypeptide(L)'
;MVSSVVPGATTGAGALGVDARLTRSSSQGGAIREETNFAQDRVEISGPAAMAAARESVSIGLAQVQQALSVARDAQTMLLRVQGLAADPNASQSDLSSAVQDYAASFGAAAKTNALVKGQPLSVTAEPGSPPLMIAGADLTPGGDVIAVPSNASVGDSALPNLVQGSLDRLQTVMENLGDAGKALQAHQTFLSAAQNGVTGVTDLNADSARLMALQVRQGLETAGGRAIANVEPQAVLALFRA
;
A
#
# COMPACT_ATOMS: atom_id res chain seq x y z
N MET A 1 -51.98 23.38 -48.28
CA MET A 1 -52.77 22.28 -48.88
C MET A 1 -52.62 21.05 -48.01
N VAL A 2 -53.69 20.28 -47.91
CA VAL A 2 -54.07 19.31 -46.85
C VAL A 2 -53.49 17.90 -47.11
N SER A 3 -53.47 17.09 -46.03
CA SER A 3 -53.52 15.60 -45.95
C SER A 3 -52.20 14.85 -45.74
N SER A 4 -52.10 13.73 -45.01
CA SER A 4 -52.91 13.01 -43.99
C SER A 4 -52.25 11.64 -43.76
N VAL A 5 -52.01 11.27 -42.50
CA VAL A 5 -52.14 9.94 -41.83
C VAL A 5 -51.93 8.63 -42.64
N VAL A 6 -50.91 7.82 -42.22
CA VAL A 6 -50.86 6.38 -41.75
C VAL A 6 -52.10 5.48 -42.06
N PRO A 7 -52.12 4.11 -42.24
CA PRO A 7 -51.19 2.99 -41.93
C PRO A 7 -51.09 1.79 -42.95
N GLY A 8 -50.04 0.96 -42.81
CA GLY A 8 -50.14 -0.53 -42.78
C GLY A 8 -50.14 -1.38 -44.08
N ALA A 9 -49.43 -2.53 -44.00
CA ALA A 9 -49.36 -3.69 -44.91
C ALA A 9 -48.55 -3.50 -46.22
N THR A 10 -47.59 -4.33 -46.64
CA THR A 10 -47.14 -5.69 -46.25
C THR A 10 -45.82 -6.00 -46.99
N THR A 11 -45.00 -6.86 -46.38
CA THR A 11 -44.08 -7.84 -47.01
C THR A 11 -42.87 -7.38 -47.81
N GLY A 12 -41.68 -7.82 -47.37
CA GLY A 12 -40.56 -8.05 -48.28
C GLY A 12 -39.17 -7.94 -47.65
N ALA A 13 -38.68 -9.06 -47.12
CA ALA A 13 -37.27 -9.47 -47.02
C ALA A 13 -36.18 -8.38 -47.11
N GLY A 14 -35.48 -8.13 -45.99
CA GLY A 14 -34.13 -7.58 -46.05
C GLY A 14 -33.74 -6.69 -44.89
N ALA A 15 -33.47 -7.26 -43.71
CA ALA A 15 -32.65 -6.61 -42.68
C ALA A 15 -32.12 -7.63 -41.67
N LEU A 16 -31.35 -8.61 -42.14
CA LEU A 16 -30.44 -9.43 -41.32
C LEU A 16 -29.09 -9.48 -42.03
N GLY A 17 -28.26 -8.48 -41.77
CA GLY A 17 -26.84 -8.46 -42.13
C GLY A 17 -26.00 -8.56 -40.86
N VAL A 18 -26.07 -9.72 -40.19
CA VAL A 18 -25.18 -10.04 -39.06
C VAL A 18 -23.83 -10.46 -39.66
N ASP A 19 -22.78 -9.76 -39.23
CA ASP A 19 -21.39 -9.92 -39.62
C ASP A 19 -20.91 -11.39 -39.46
N ALA A 20 -20.55 -12.01 -40.59
CA ALA A 20 -20.19 -13.44 -40.68
C ALA A 20 -18.67 -13.67 -40.61
N ARG A 21 -17.96 -13.02 -39.67
CA ARG A 21 -16.51 -13.21 -39.46
C ARG A 21 -16.10 -13.96 -38.19
N LEU A 22 -17.05 -14.46 -37.40
CA LEU A 22 -16.79 -15.39 -36.29
C LEU A 22 -17.48 -16.75 -36.53
N THR A 23 -17.19 -17.37 -37.65
CA THR A 23 -17.41 -18.81 -37.82
C THR A 23 -16.33 -19.58 -37.05
N ARG A 24 -16.71 -20.07 -35.87
CA ARG A 24 -15.96 -21.09 -35.13
C ARG A 24 -15.70 -22.29 -36.05
N SER A 25 -14.42 -22.54 -36.33
CA SER A 25 -13.96 -23.82 -36.86
C SER A 25 -14.31 -24.92 -35.85
N SER A 26 -15.14 -25.86 -36.26
CA SER A 26 -15.43 -27.09 -35.53
C SER A 26 -14.92 -28.26 -36.36
N SER A 27 -13.68 -28.68 -36.12
CA SER A 27 -13.19 -30.05 -36.36
C SER A 27 -11.68 -30.18 -36.13
N GLN A 28 -11.31 -30.50 -34.88
CA GLN A 28 -10.15 -31.31 -34.48
C GLN A 28 -10.24 -31.38 -32.95
N GLY A 29 -10.65 -32.48 -32.34
CA GLY A 29 -9.98 -33.77 -32.44
C GLY A 29 -8.94 -33.83 -31.33
N GLY A 30 -9.37 -34.35 -30.17
CA GLY A 30 -8.56 -34.91 -29.07
C GLY A 30 -7.10 -34.48 -28.91
N ALA A 31 -6.88 -33.57 -27.97
CA ALA A 31 -5.76 -33.66 -27.03
C ALA A 31 -6.17 -32.90 -25.77
N ILE A 32 -6.52 -33.65 -24.72
CA ILE A 32 -6.57 -33.12 -23.36
C ILE A 32 -5.15 -32.65 -23.07
N ARG A 33 -4.97 -31.33 -23.03
CA ARG A 33 -3.73 -30.69 -22.62
C ARG A 33 -3.83 -30.54 -21.10
N GLU A 34 -3.47 -31.62 -20.41
CA GLU A 34 -3.27 -31.67 -18.96
C GLU A 34 -2.31 -30.55 -18.53
N GLU A 35 -2.75 -29.85 -17.48
CA GLU A 35 -1.93 -29.32 -16.39
C GLU A 35 -0.71 -28.45 -16.78
N THR A 36 -0.91 -27.13 -16.88
CA THR A 36 0.15 -26.13 -16.52
C THR A 36 -0.33 -24.67 -16.51
N ASN A 37 -1.51 -24.35 -17.05
CA ASN A 37 -1.90 -22.94 -17.25
C ASN A 37 -2.84 -22.31 -16.21
N PHE A 38 -3.24 -23.01 -15.14
CA PHE A 38 -4.02 -22.38 -14.06
C PHE A 38 -3.19 -21.59 -13.04
N ALA A 39 -1.86 -21.61 -13.16
CA ALA A 39 -0.94 -20.93 -12.25
C ALA A 39 -0.47 -19.54 -12.74
N GLN A 40 -0.69 -19.19 -14.02
CA GLN A 40 -0.15 -17.95 -14.61
C GLN A 40 -1.19 -16.84 -14.80
N ASP A 41 -2.47 -17.14 -14.56
CA ASP A 41 -3.58 -16.17 -14.70
C ASP A 41 -4.43 -16.12 -13.43
N ARG A 42 -3.79 -16.27 -12.27
CA ARG A 42 -4.33 -15.75 -11.03
C ARG A 42 -3.61 -14.43 -10.77
N VAL A 43 -4.30 -13.32 -11.01
CA VAL A 43 -4.10 -12.17 -10.15
C VAL A 43 -4.51 -12.66 -8.76
N GLU A 44 -3.57 -13.17 -7.98
CA GLU A 44 -3.81 -13.35 -6.55
C GLU A 44 -4.11 -11.96 -6.03
N ILE A 45 -5.40 -11.62 -5.96
CA ILE A 45 -5.89 -10.54 -5.12
C ILE A 45 -5.37 -10.95 -3.75
N SER A 46 -4.26 -10.34 -3.37
CA SER A 46 -3.51 -10.61 -2.17
C SER A 46 -4.48 -10.96 -1.06
N GLY A 47 -4.45 -12.23 -0.63
CA GLY A 47 -5.44 -12.73 0.32
C GLY A 47 -5.53 -11.81 1.54
N PRO A 48 -6.63 -11.83 2.30
CA PRO A 48 -6.84 -10.93 3.43
C PRO A 48 -5.67 -10.90 4.43
N ALA A 49 -4.94 -12.01 4.57
CA ALA A 49 -3.72 -12.11 5.38
C ALA A 49 -2.54 -11.29 4.84
N ALA A 50 -2.32 -11.27 3.52
CA ALA A 50 -1.24 -10.50 2.89
C ALA A 50 -1.53 -8.99 2.94
N MET A 51 -2.80 -8.60 2.79
CA MET A 51 -3.25 -7.22 3.00
C MET A 51 -3.11 -6.78 4.47
N ALA A 52 -3.43 -7.66 5.42
CA ALA A 52 -3.24 -7.38 6.85
C ALA A 52 -1.75 -7.20 7.20
N ALA A 53 -0.87 -8.06 6.69
CA ALA A 53 0.57 -7.95 6.86
C ALA A 53 1.13 -6.64 6.27
N ALA A 54 0.64 -6.22 5.09
CA ALA A 54 1.04 -4.95 4.49
C ALA A 54 0.60 -3.75 5.34
N ARG A 55 -0.64 -3.76 5.88
CA ARG A 55 -1.13 -2.69 6.78
C ARG A 55 -0.31 -2.61 8.06
N GLU A 56 0.00 -3.75 8.66
CA GLU A 56 0.85 -3.80 9.86
C GLU A 56 2.24 -3.23 9.56
N SER A 57 2.86 -3.66 8.45
CA SER A 57 4.17 -3.15 8.02
C SER A 57 4.17 -1.64 7.78
N VAL A 58 3.14 -1.10 7.11
CA VAL A 58 2.97 0.35 6.90
C VAL A 58 2.76 1.09 8.23
N SER A 59 1.98 0.52 9.16
CA SER A 59 1.74 1.13 10.47
C SER A 59 3.01 1.19 11.33
N ILE A 60 3.82 0.13 11.32
CA ILE A 60 5.13 0.09 11.98
C ILE A 60 6.06 1.11 11.30
N GLY A 61 6.06 1.17 9.96
CA GLY A 61 6.83 2.15 9.20
C GLY A 61 6.49 3.59 9.58
N LEU A 62 5.20 3.91 9.66
CA LEU A 62 4.72 5.24 10.07
C LEU A 62 5.14 5.57 11.52
N ALA A 63 5.00 4.62 12.45
CA ALA A 63 5.42 4.82 13.84
C ALA A 63 6.93 5.11 13.93
N GLN A 64 7.75 4.37 13.16
CA GLN A 64 9.20 4.62 13.11
C GLN A 64 9.54 5.97 12.48
N VAL A 65 8.87 6.38 11.40
CA VAL A 65 9.09 7.71 10.79
C VAL A 65 8.69 8.83 11.77
N GLN A 66 7.56 8.71 12.46
CA GLN A 66 7.11 9.70 13.44
C GLN A 66 8.07 9.82 14.62
N GLN A 67 8.56 8.70 15.15
CA GLN A 67 9.57 8.70 16.21
C GLN A 67 10.92 9.27 15.71
N ALA A 68 11.31 8.99 14.46
CA ALA A 68 12.52 9.58 13.88
C ALA A 68 12.38 11.10 13.75
N LEU A 69 11.21 11.60 13.33
CA LEU A 69 10.90 13.02 13.27
C LEU A 69 10.87 13.69 14.65
N SER A 70 10.38 13.02 15.70
CA SER A 70 10.45 13.57 17.06
C SER A 70 11.89 13.73 17.53
N VAL A 71 12.74 12.72 17.29
CA VAL A 71 14.18 12.78 17.61
C VAL A 71 14.89 13.86 16.79
N ALA A 72 14.50 14.06 15.54
CA ALA A 72 15.03 15.14 14.71
C ALA A 72 14.64 16.53 15.26
N ARG A 73 13.44 16.71 15.82
CA ARG A 73 13.05 17.96 16.49
C ARG A 73 13.82 18.20 17.78
N ASP A 74 14.09 17.14 18.54
CA ASP A 74 14.95 17.21 19.73
C ASP A 74 16.38 17.64 19.33
N ALA A 75 16.90 17.10 18.22
CA ALA A 75 18.18 17.49 17.65
C ALA A 75 18.19 18.97 17.25
N GLN A 76 17.14 19.45 16.58
CA GLN A 76 17.01 20.86 16.19
C GLN A 76 16.99 21.77 17.42
N THR A 77 16.24 21.39 18.46
CA THR A 77 16.19 22.13 19.73
C THR A 77 17.56 22.18 20.40
N MET A 78 18.28 21.07 20.39
CA MET A 78 19.67 21.01 20.89
C MET A 78 20.58 21.91 20.07
N LEU A 79 20.58 21.82 18.73
CA LEU A 79 21.43 22.64 17.86
C LEU A 79 21.17 24.14 18.01
N LEU A 80 19.92 24.56 18.13
CA LEU A 80 19.56 25.95 18.39
C LEU A 80 20.05 26.41 19.77
N ARG A 81 19.97 25.55 20.79
CA ARG A 81 20.51 25.83 22.12
C ARG A 81 22.03 25.95 22.08
N VAL A 82 22.73 25.05 21.37
CA VAL A 82 24.18 25.12 21.17
C VAL A 82 24.56 26.40 20.41
N GLN A 83 23.78 26.81 19.41
CA GLN A 83 23.99 28.07 18.69
C GLN A 83 23.89 29.28 19.62
N GLY A 84 22.87 29.30 20.49
CA GLY A 84 22.69 30.36 21.49
C GLY A 84 23.85 30.42 22.48
N LEU A 85 24.32 29.26 22.95
CA LEU A 85 25.47 29.16 23.85
C LEU A 85 26.78 29.57 23.17
N ALA A 86 26.96 29.25 21.89
CA ALA A 86 28.13 29.67 21.12
C ALA A 86 28.17 31.20 20.86
N ALA A 87 27.00 31.84 20.85
CA ALA A 87 26.89 33.29 20.67
C ALA A 87 27.00 34.08 21.99
N ASP A 88 26.80 33.44 23.14
CA ASP A 88 26.88 34.09 24.46
C ASP A 88 28.31 33.99 25.02
N PRO A 89 29.02 35.12 25.21
CA PRO A 89 30.37 35.12 25.76
C PRO A 89 30.44 34.66 27.23
N ASN A 90 29.32 34.58 27.95
CA ASN A 90 29.23 34.09 29.32
C ASN A 90 28.70 32.64 29.42
N ALA A 91 28.49 31.96 28.29
CA ALA A 91 27.97 30.61 28.28
C ALA A 91 28.90 29.63 29.02
N SER A 92 28.31 28.80 29.88
CA SER A 92 29.06 27.80 30.62
C SER A 92 29.19 26.51 29.83
N GLN A 93 30.39 25.91 29.85
CA GLN A 93 30.63 24.57 29.29
C GLN A 93 29.70 23.49 29.88
N SER A 94 29.24 23.69 31.11
CA SER A 94 28.24 22.85 31.76
C SER A 94 26.90 22.86 31.02
N ASP A 95 26.46 24.00 30.50
CA ASP A 95 25.17 24.12 29.80
C ASP A 95 25.22 23.43 28.43
N LEU A 96 26.34 23.56 27.72
CA LEU A 96 26.60 22.87 26.47
C LEU A 96 26.59 21.35 26.66
N SER A 97 27.36 20.88 27.65
CA SER A 97 27.44 19.44 27.94
C SER A 97 26.09 18.87 28.39
N SER A 98 25.31 19.59 29.19
CA SER A 98 23.94 19.20 29.55
C SER A 98 23.05 19.09 28.31
N ALA A 99 23.04 20.09 27.43
CA ALA A 99 22.20 20.07 26.23
C ALA A 99 22.51 18.88 25.30
N VAL A 100 23.80 18.56 25.12
CA VAL A 100 24.23 17.43 24.30
C VAL A 100 23.96 16.10 24.99
N GLN A 101 24.09 16.01 26.31
CA GLN A 101 23.78 14.79 27.07
C GLN A 101 22.27 14.48 27.11
N ASP A 102 21.43 15.51 27.31
CA ASP A 102 19.97 15.37 27.28
C ASP A 102 19.52 14.80 25.93
N TYR A 103 20.09 15.34 24.83
CA TYR A 103 19.85 14.83 23.48
C TYR A 103 20.41 13.42 23.28
N ALA A 104 21.64 13.14 23.73
CA ALA A 104 22.23 11.80 23.59
C ALA A 104 21.41 10.73 24.35
N ALA A 105 20.78 11.09 25.46
CA ALA A 105 19.87 10.22 26.20
C ALA A 105 18.56 9.95 25.43
N SER A 106 17.94 10.98 24.84
CA SER A 106 16.73 10.82 24.02
C SER A 106 17.02 10.02 22.75
N PHE A 107 18.13 10.30 22.07
CA PHE A 107 18.64 9.52 20.95
C PHE A 107 18.88 8.07 21.35
N GLY A 108 19.59 7.82 22.46
CA GLY A 108 19.92 6.48 22.93
C GLY A 108 18.69 5.65 23.30
N ALA A 109 17.61 6.28 23.76
CA ALA A 109 16.32 5.62 23.96
C ALA A 109 15.67 5.23 22.62
N ALA A 110 15.66 6.15 21.64
CA ALA A 110 15.07 5.91 20.33
C ALA A 110 15.86 4.90 19.48
N ALA A 111 17.19 4.93 19.52
CA ALA A 111 18.07 4.04 18.76
C ALA A 111 17.91 2.56 19.12
N LYS A 112 17.32 2.23 20.29
CA LYS A 112 17.01 0.85 20.68
C LYS A 112 15.86 0.25 19.86
N THR A 113 14.91 1.07 19.45
CA THR A 113 13.68 0.62 18.79
C THR A 113 13.57 1.07 17.34
N ASN A 114 14.36 2.07 16.93
CA ASN A 114 14.22 2.71 15.64
C ASN A 114 15.49 2.61 14.80
N ALA A 115 15.39 1.86 13.69
CA ALA A 115 16.48 1.66 12.75
C ALA A 115 16.80 2.91 11.92
N LEU A 116 15.77 3.72 11.60
CA LEU A 116 15.93 4.92 10.78
C LEU A 116 16.86 5.94 11.42
N VAL A 117 16.77 6.09 12.75
CA VAL A 117 17.58 7.03 13.55
C VAL A 117 19.06 6.63 13.60
N LYS A 118 19.37 5.36 13.31
CA LYS A 118 20.75 4.82 13.23
C LYS A 118 21.34 4.85 11.81
N GLY A 119 20.67 5.52 10.88
CA GLY A 119 21.07 5.48 9.47
C GLY A 119 20.77 4.15 8.76
N GLN A 120 20.02 3.23 9.38
CA GLN A 120 19.70 1.95 8.76
C GLN A 120 18.42 2.07 7.91
N PRO A 121 18.40 1.45 6.72
CA PRO A 121 17.20 1.47 5.88
C PRO A 121 16.09 0.65 6.54
N LEU A 122 14.86 1.14 6.42
CA LEU A 122 13.66 0.40 6.83
C LEU A 122 12.96 -0.18 5.61
N SER A 123 12.68 -1.48 5.67
CA SER A 123 11.89 -2.20 4.67
C SER A 123 10.42 -2.16 5.05
N VAL A 124 9.58 -1.58 4.20
CA VAL A 124 8.12 -1.52 4.38
C VAL A 124 7.42 -2.24 3.23
N THR A 125 6.67 -3.29 3.55
CA THR A 125 5.84 -4.00 2.56
C THR A 125 4.51 -3.25 2.41
N ALA A 126 4.48 -2.25 1.54
CA ALA A 126 3.28 -1.43 1.30
C ALA A 126 2.25 -2.09 0.39
N GLU A 127 2.69 -2.97 -0.51
CA GLU A 127 1.86 -3.67 -1.48
C GLU A 127 2.17 -5.16 -1.42
N PRO A 128 1.16 -6.04 -1.26
CA PRO A 128 1.43 -7.46 -1.24
C PRO A 128 1.72 -7.96 -2.67
N GLY A 129 2.87 -8.63 -2.84
CA GLY A 129 3.37 -9.10 -4.14
C GLY A 129 4.36 -8.15 -4.82
N SER A 130 4.49 -6.90 -4.34
CA SER A 130 5.48 -5.93 -4.84
C SER A 130 6.76 -5.95 -3.98
N PRO A 131 7.91 -5.48 -4.52
CA PRO A 131 9.11 -5.26 -3.73
C PRO A 131 8.85 -4.30 -2.56
N PRO A 132 9.46 -4.53 -1.38
CA PRO A 132 9.31 -3.62 -0.24
C PRO A 132 9.86 -2.23 -0.55
N LEU A 133 9.17 -1.19 -0.05
CA LEU A 133 9.63 0.18 -0.08
C LEU A 133 10.78 0.35 0.90
N MET A 134 11.92 0.84 0.41
CA MET A 134 13.08 1.18 1.24
C MET A 134 12.98 2.64 1.68
N ILE A 135 12.90 2.87 2.99
CA ILE A 135 13.02 4.21 3.56
C ILE A 135 14.46 4.37 4.04
N ALA A 136 15.17 5.36 3.49
CA ALA A 136 16.53 5.66 3.91
C ALA A 136 16.53 6.15 5.36
N GLY A 137 17.38 5.54 6.20
CA GLY A 137 17.66 6.05 7.52
C GLY A 137 18.60 7.24 7.46
N ALA A 138 18.61 8.02 8.53
CA ALA A 138 19.57 9.11 8.75
C ALA A 138 20.25 8.90 10.10
N ASP A 139 21.57 8.95 10.14
CA ASP A 139 22.32 8.81 11.38
C ASP A 139 22.25 10.11 12.19
N LEU A 140 21.42 10.11 13.24
CA LEU A 140 21.24 11.23 14.15
C LEU A 140 22.14 11.14 15.38
N THR A 141 23.22 10.33 15.35
CA THR A 141 24.18 10.32 16.46
C THR A 141 24.86 11.68 16.62
N PRO A 142 25.09 12.16 17.87
CA PRO A 142 25.93 13.33 18.11
C PRO A 142 27.36 13.07 17.64
N GLY A 143 27.90 13.96 16.81
CA GLY A 143 29.20 13.79 16.14
C GLY A 143 29.14 12.88 14.90
N GLY A 144 27.95 12.50 14.46
CA GLY A 144 27.71 11.75 13.23
C GLY A 144 27.64 12.63 11.98
N ASP A 145 27.14 12.05 10.89
CA ASP A 145 27.10 12.70 9.58
C ASP A 145 26.05 13.83 9.52
N VAL A 146 24.89 13.63 10.14
CA VAL A 146 23.82 14.65 10.18
C VAL A 146 24.08 15.68 11.28
N ILE A 147 24.48 15.22 12.47
CA ILE A 147 24.75 16.07 13.63
C ILE A 147 26.26 16.10 13.85
N ALA A 148 26.93 17.08 13.23
CA ALA A 148 28.39 17.19 13.27
C ALA A 148 28.92 17.70 14.62
N VAL A 149 28.05 18.10 15.55
CA VAL A 149 28.43 18.56 16.89
C VAL A 149 28.81 17.36 17.77
N PRO A 150 30.09 17.20 18.15
CA PRO A 150 30.52 16.05 18.92
C PRO A 150 30.08 16.15 20.39
N SER A 151 30.06 15.00 21.08
CA SER A 151 29.71 14.91 22.51
C SER A 151 30.68 15.64 23.44
N ASN A 152 31.89 15.95 22.97
CA ASN A 152 32.92 16.70 23.68
C ASN A 152 33.14 18.13 23.13
N ALA A 153 32.14 18.68 22.41
CA ALA A 153 32.20 20.04 21.89
C ALA A 153 32.52 21.08 22.99
N SER A 154 33.27 22.12 22.64
CA SER A 154 33.67 23.20 23.56
C SER A 154 33.03 24.52 23.16
N VAL A 155 32.55 25.29 24.13
CA VAL A 155 31.98 26.63 23.89
C VAL A 155 33.00 27.59 23.29
N GLY A 156 34.29 27.40 23.59
CA GLY A 156 35.37 28.23 23.04
C GLY A 156 35.83 27.85 21.63
N ASP A 157 35.22 26.84 21.00
CA ASP A 157 35.61 26.39 19.66
C ASP A 157 35.02 27.31 18.59
N SER A 158 35.89 27.94 17.80
CA SER A 158 35.51 28.82 16.69
C SER A 158 34.84 28.08 15.52
N ALA A 159 34.99 26.76 15.44
CA ALA A 159 34.32 25.92 14.45
C ALA A 159 32.87 25.58 14.84
N LEU A 160 32.50 25.71 16.12
CA LEU A 160 31.20 25.29 16.63
C LEU A 160 30.01 25.94 15.90
N PRO A 161 29.99 27.26 15.61
CA PRO A 161 28.88 27.88 14.89
C PRO A 161 28.70 27.31 13.47
N ASN A 162 29.80 27.03 12.77
CA ASN A 162 29.76 26.45 11.42
C ASN A 162 29.28 25.00 11.44
N LEU A 163 29.71 24.21 12.43
CA LEU A 163 29.25 22.84 12.63
C LEU A 163 27.74 22.79 12.93
N VAL A 164 27.26 23.71 13.77
CA VAL A 164 25.84 23.82 14.09
C VAL A 164 25.03 24.20 12.88
N GLN A 165 25.44 25.21 12.11
CA GLN A 165 24.73 25.62 10.89
C GLN A 165 24.66 24.48 9.86
N GLY A 166 25.81 23.83 9.59
CA GLY A 166 25.83 22.69 8.67
C GLY A 166 24.99 21.51 9.16
N SER A 167 24.91 21.29 10.47
CA SER A 167 24.04 20.26 11.06
C SER A 167 22.56 20.62 10.91
N LEU A 168 22.18 21.89 11.06
CA LEU A 168 20.80 22.35 10.86
C LEU A 168 20.35 22.15 9.40
N ASP A 169 21.21 22.48 8.43
CA ASP A 169 20.90 22.32 7.01
C ASP A 169 20.71 20.84 6.65
N ARG A 170 21.62 19.95 7.09
CA ARG A 170 21.51 18.50 6.88
C ARG A 170 20.28 17.92 7.58
N LEU A 171 20.03 18.34 8.83
CA LEU A 171 18.88 17.90 9.60
C LEU A 171 17.57 18.31 8.93
N GLN A 172 17.50 19.52 8.36
CA GLN A 172 16.34 19.96 7.60
C GLN A 172 16.08 19.06 6.39
N THR A 173 17.11 18.75 5.59
CA THR A 173 16.98 17.80 4.46
C THR A 173 16.52 16.43 4.92
N VAL A 174 17.03 15.92 6.05
CA VAL A 174 16.59 14.65 6.63
C VAL A 174 15.11 14.71 7.04
N MET A 175 14.68 15.78 7.71
CA MET A 175 13.28 15.95 8.11
C MET A 175 12.33 16.05 6.91
N GLU A 176 12.74 16.73 5.84
CA GLU A 176 11.97 16.79 4.58
C GLU A 176 11.82 15.40 3.95
N ASN A 177 12.92 14.65 3.82
CA ASN A 177 12.91 13.29 3.27
C ASN A 177 12.06 12.32 4.11
N LEU A 178 12.19 12.37 5.44
CA LEU A 178 11.37 11.57 6.36
C LEU A 178 9.90 11.98 6.30
N GLY A 179 9.61 13.28 6.16
CA GLY A 179 8.26 13.80 6.00
C GLY A 179 7.59 13.31 4.71
N ASP A 180 8.32 13.32 3.60
CA ASP A 180 7.80 12.83 2.32
C ASP A 180 7.63 11.30 2.32
N ALA A 181 8.54 10.56 2.93
CA ALA A 181 8.36 9.12 3.17
C ALA A 181 7.10 8.85 4.03
N GLY A 182 6.86 9.65 5.07
CA GLY A 182 5.66 9.57 5.91
C GLY A 182 4.37 9.83 5.12
N LYS A 183 4.34 10.87 4.27
CA LYS A 183 3.19 11.16 3.39
C LYS A 183 2.93 10.01 2.42
N ALA A 184 3.98 9.45 1.82
CA ALA A 184 3.87 8.31 0.91
C ALA A 184 3.27 7.09 1.60
N LEU A 185 3.76 6.75 2.80
CA LEU A 185 3.20 5.66 3.62
C LEU A 185 1.74 5.91 4.00
N GLN A 186 1.36 7.15 4.34
CA GLN A 186 -0.02 7.50 4.65
C GLN A 186 -0.95 7.36 3.44
N ALA A 187 -0.48 7.71 2.25
CA ALA A 187 -1.19 7.47 1.00
C ALA A 187 -1.42 5.97 0.78
N HIS A 188 -0.41 5.13 1.01
CA HIS A 188 -0.55 3.67 0.95
C HIS A 188 -1.52 3.12 2.00
N GLN A 189 -1.50 3.64 3.23
CA GLN A 189 -2.46 3.22 4.26
C GLN A 189 -3.91 3.53 3.86
N THR A 190 -4.12 4.70 3.23
CA THR A 190 -5.43 5.11 2.72
C THR A 190 -5.86 4.22 1.56
N PHE A 191 -4.94 3.91 0.62
CA PHE A 191 -5.18 2.98 -0.47
C PHE A 191 -5.53 1.57 0.01
N LEU A 192 -4.74 1.00 0.92
CA LEU A 192 -5.00 -0.33 1.48
C LEU A 192 -6.35 -0.41 2.19
N SER A 193 -6.74 0.67 2.88
CA SER A 193 -8.05 0.75 3.53
C SER A 193 -9.19 0.83 2.52
N ALA A 194 -9.03 1.59 1.43
CA ALA A 194 -10.02 1.65 0.34
C ALA A 194 -10.13 0.31 -0.41
N ALA A 195 -8.98 -0.34 -0.70
CA ALA A 195 -8.93 -1.64 -1.35
C ALA A 195 -9.61 -2.73 -0.52
N GLN A 196 -9.40 -2.74 0.81
CA GLN A 196 -10.08 -3.68 1.71
C GLN A 196 -11.60 -3.51 1.65
N ASN A 197 -12.10 -2.28 1.72
CA ASN A 197 -13.54 -1.99 1.66
C ASN A 197 -14.15 -2.39 0.31
N GLY A 198 -13.39 -2.26 -0.79
CA GLY A 198 -13.80 -2.73 -2.11
C GLY A 198 -13.91 -4.25 -2.19
N VAL A 199 -12.92 -4.98 -1.65
CA VAL A 199 -12.92 -6.45 -1.64
C VAL A 199 -14.07 -7.00 -0.79
N THR A 200 -14.31 -6.45 0.41
CA THR A 200 -15.42 -6.88 1.27
C THR A 200 -16.78 -6.61 0.61
N GLY A 201 -16.94 -5.47 -0.06
CA GLY A 201 -18.17 -5.15 -0.79
C GLY A 201 -18.45 -6.10 -1.96
N VAL A 202 -17.41 -6.52 -2.70
CA VAL A 202 -17.55 -7.47 -3.81
C VAL A 202 -17.85 -8.88 -3.31
N THR A 203 -17.27 -9.32 -2.19
CA THR A 203 -17.60 -10.64 -1.60
C THR A 203 -19.04 -10.72 -1.13
N ASP A 204 -19.57 -9.65 -0.54
CA ASP A 204 -20.98 -9.61 -0.11
C ASP A 204 -21.93 -9.60 -1.31
N LEU A 205 -21.62 -8.83 -2.36
CA LEU A 205 -22.40 -8.83 -3.61
C LEU A 205 -22.39 -10.18 -4.33
N ASN A 206 -21.27 -10.90 -4.29
CA ASN A 206 -21.18 -12.25 -4.86
C ASN A 206 -22.01 -13.26 -4.04
N ALA A 207 -22.00 -13.15 -2.71
CA ALA A 207 -22.83 -14.00 -1.85
C ALA A 207 -24.33 -13.72 -2.06
N ASP A 208 -24.72 -12.45 -2.14
CA ASP A 208 -26.10 -12.04 -2.36
C ASP A 208 -26.59 -12.38 -3.77
N SER A 209 -25.76 -12.19 -4.80
CA SER A 209 -26.11 -12.62 -6.17
C SER A 209 -26.21 -14.14 -6.29
N ALA A 210 -25.32 -14.90 -5.66
CA ALA A 210 -25.43 -16.36 -5.61
C ALA A 210 -26.72 -16.81 -4.88
N ARG A 211 -27.09 -16.11 -3.79
CA ARG A 211 -28.33 -16.37 -3.06
C ARG A 211 -29.56 -16.02 -3.88
N LEU A 212 -29.54 -14.92 -4.63
CA LEU A 212 -30.61 -14.52 -5.52
C LEU A 212 -30.78 -15.50 -6.70
N MET A 213 -29.69 -15.94 -7.31
CA MET A 213 -29.72 -16.98 -8.35
C MET A 213 -30.25 -18.30 -7.80
N ALA A 214 -29.82 -18.71 -6.60
CA ALA A 214 -30.33 -19.91 -5.95
C ALA A 214 -31.84 -19.82 -5.65
N LEU A 215 -32.33 -18.65 -5.23
CA LEU A 215 -33.76 -18.40 -5.04
C LEU A 215 -34.54 -18.41 -6.36
N GLN A 216 -34.00 -17.83 -7.42
CA GLN A 216 -34.61 -17.86 -8.76
C GLN A 216 -34.68 -19.28 -9.33
N VAL A 217 -33.61 -20.07 -9.19
CA VAL A 217 -33.58 -21.48 -9.59
C VAL A 217 -34.59 -22.27 -8.77
N ARG A 218 -34.66 -22.05 -7.46
CA ARG A 218 -35.64 -22.72 -6.60
C ARG A 218 -37.08 -22.38 -7.00
N GLN A 219 -37.40 -21.10 -7.17
CA GLN A 219 -38.74 -20.66 -7.61
C GLN A 219 -39.08 -21.18 -9.00
N GLY A 220 -38.10 -21.18 -9.92
CA GLY A 220 -38.23 -21.76 -11.25
C GLY A 220 -38.48 -23.27 -11.24
N LEU A 221 -37.87 -24.01 -10.30
CA LEU A 221 -38.09 -25.44 -10.15
C LEU A 221 -39.44 -25.78 -9.49
N GLU A 222 -39.88 -24.96 -8.54
CA GLU A 222 -41.20 -25.05 -7.92
C GLU A 222 -42.31 -24.73 -8.94
N THR A 223 -42.12 -23.73 -9.83
CA THR A 223 -43.07 -23.41 -10.91
C THR A 223 -43.02 -24.39 -12.09
N ALA A 224 -41.85 -24.94 -12.43
CA ALA A 224 -41.70 -25.97 -13.47
C ALA A 224 -42.11 -27.38 -13.00
N GLY A 225 -42.57 -27.53 -11.75
CA GLY A 225 -43.13 -28.78 -11.23
C GLY A 225 -42.13 -29.93 -11.15
N GLY A 226 -40.85 -29.67 -10.86
CA GLY A 226 -39.81 -30.67 -10.53
C GLY A 226 -39.49 -31.74 -11.59
N ARG A 227 -40.18 -31.77 -12.73
CA ARG A 227 -40.12 -32.85 -13.72
C ARG A 227 -39.06 -32.65 -14.81
N ALA A 228 -38.59 -31.42 -15.03
CA ALA A 228 -37.65 -31.12 -16.12
C ALA A 228 -36.18 -31.47 -15.81
N ILE A 229 -35.74 -31.39 -14.55
CA ILE A 229 -34.36 -31.76 -14.13
C ILE A 229 -34.22 -33.26 -13.85
N ALA A 230 -35.32 -33.97 -13.59
CA ALA A 230 -35.29 -35.42 -13.39
C ALA A 230 -34.94 -36.22 -14.67
N ASN A 231 -34.93 -35.57 -15.84
CA ASN A 231 -34.66 -36.17 -17.16
C ASN A 231 -33.30 -35.77 -17.75
N VAL A 232 -32.32 -35.38 -16.92
CA VAL A 232 -30.93 -35.24 -17.42
C VAL A 232 -30.37 -36.65 -17.64
N GLU A 233 -29.98 -36.96 -18.88
CA GLU A 233 -29.47 -38.28 -19.24
C GLU A 233 -28.27 -38.68 -18.36
N PRO A 234 -28.30 -39.83 -17.66
CA PRO A 234 -27.27 -40.22 -16.70
C PRO A 234 -25.85 -40.29 -17.27
N GLN A 235 -25.73 -40.48 -18.59
CA GLN A 235 -24.43 -40.59 -19.28
C GLN A 235 -23.67 -39.25 -19.30
N ALA A 236 -24.35 -38.11 -19.33
CA ALA A 236 -23.71 -36.79 -19.29
C ALA A 236 -23.11 -36.50 -17.90
N VAL A 237 -23.78 -36.94 -16.83
CA VAL A 237 -23.28 -36.82 -15.45
C VAL A 237 -22.08 -37.74 -15.23
N LEU A 238 -22.15 -38.99 -15.71
CA LEU A 238 -21.02 -39.93 -15.61
C LEU A 238 -19.79 -39.51 -16.42
N ALA A 239 -19.96 -38.79 -17.53
CA ALA A 239 -18.86 -38.22 -18.29
C ALA A 239 -18.18 -37.05 -17.55
N LEU A 240 -18.94 -36.26 -16.79
CA LEU A 240 -18.42 -35.11 -16.03
C LEU A 240 -17.63 -35.53 -14.77
N PHE A 241 -18.00 -36.65 -14.14
CA PHE A 241 -17.29 -37.20 -12.97
C PHE A 241 -16.13 -38.16 -13.32
N ARG A 242 -15.87 -38.40 -14.61
CA ARG A 242 -14.74 -39.21 -15.09
C ARG A 242 -13.51 -38.40 -15.49
N ALA A 243 -13.62 -37.07 -15.53
CA ALA A 243 -12.50 -36.16 -15.76
C ALA A 243 -11.80 -35.84 -14.44
#